data_AF-A0A8K0K4H3-F1
#
_entry.id   AF-A0A8K0K4H3-F1
#
_cell.length_a   1.000
_cell.length_b   1.000
_cell.length_c   1.000
_cell.angle_alpha   90.00
_cell.angle_beta   90.00
_cell.angle_gamma   90.00
#
_symmetry.space_group_name_H-M   'P 1'
#
loop_
_entity.id
_entity.type
_entity.pdbx_description
1 polymer ?
#
loop_
_entity_poly.entity_id
_entity_poly.type
_entity_poly.pdbx_seq_one_letter_code
_entity_poly.pdbx_strand_id
1 'polypeptide(L)'
;MSRQEYFLKRSCDYFEKLSACTNVSLNVYALYYRPGASCGFWLAILLPIAVYSAEDNLLEPNDIYFRLSTVTCTTLFAAAILYIRYLYRTAETINDLSWFHYIPIAVASFLLYLYFRLYIFAFIFIGTINAYLYIVGLSFVFGKFPLSFTYGEASIAVQAAIMFAIRSIRNIFLMHKQPNLTDIQKITLVLQVGLVGCGLIVFLVYNFPVTKRLTGLLISLFVVPFGFIVPLLRRLLGEDPILWLLWLIFSDVNRVMLLVYWFGCCVLAILAVGSQMTKSTVASTVVRKNFHYLIVAVYIPGVIFDCSLLYLSSGIALAIFILVEMVRVLQIQPFGDILQKSFESFADEKDQGVLALTPIYLLAGCSLPLWIKPDYCSAGPERYLPALAGILSVGIGDTAASVGGSLYGKHKWSGIIKLMESLKWIHKITRGNSIFNFMPISCNNSLNNIW
;
A
#
# COMPACT_ATOMS: atom_id res chain seq x y z
N MET A 1 3.51 -35.02 -14.59
CA MET A 1 2.92 -33.79 -14.01
C MET A 1 2.58 -34.08 -12.55
N SER A 2 3.24 -33.42 -11.62
CA SER A 2 3.03 -33.65 -10.18
C SER A 2 1.64 -33.20 -9.74
N ARG A 3 1.10 -33.74 -8.63
CA ARG A 3 -0.21 -33.37 -8.08
C ARG A 3 -0.32 -31.86 -7.79
N GLN A 4 0.80 -31.24 -7.42
CA GLN A 4 0.92 -29.79 -7.25
C GLN A 4 0.84 -29.03 -8.58
N GLU A 5 1.55 -29.47 -9.63
CA GLU A 5 1.44 -28.86 -10.97
C GLU A 5 0.04 -28.97 -11.56
N TYR A 6 -0.67 -30.09 -11.31
CA TYR A 6 -2.07 -30.24 -11.74
C TYR A 6 -3.01 -29.29 -11.03
N PHE A 7 -2.89 -29.16 -9.71
CA PHE A 7 -3.70 -28.22 -8.94
C PHE A 7 -3.42 -26.78 -9.35
N LEU A 8 -2.14 -26.42 -9.51
CA LEU A 8 -1.71 -25.09 -9.96
C LEU A 8 -2.24 -24.77 -11.36
N LYS A 9 -2.09 -25.69 -12.33
CA LYS A 9 -2.60 -25.49 -13.69
C LYS A 9 -4.11 -25.31 -13.71
N ARG A 10 -4.84 -26.11 -12.92
CA ARG A 10 -6.30 -25.98 -12.79
C ARG A 10 -6.71 -24.65 -12.13
N SER A 11 -5.95 -24.17 -11.14
CA SER A 11 -6.13 -22.82 -10.58
C SER A 11 -5.78 -21.73 -11.59
N CYS A 12 -4.77 -21.92 -12.46
CA CYS A 12 -4.41 -20.99 -13.54
C CYS A 12 -5.56 -20.82 -14.51
N ASP A 13 -6.03 -21.94 -15.06
CA ASP A 13 -7.14 -21.96 -16.00
C ASP A 13 -8.40 -21.36 -15.37
N TYR A 14 -8.59 -21.56 -14.05
CA TYR A 14 -9.67 -20.93 -13.31
C TYR A 14 -9.51 -19.41 -13.19
N PHE A 15 -8.33 -18.88 -12.82
CA PHE A 15 -8.10 -17.44 -12.70
C PHE A 15 -8.10 -16.71 -14.06
N GLU A 16 -7.61 -17.34 -15.13
CA GLU A 16 -7.65 -16.79 -16.48
C GLU A 16 -9.09 -16.78 -17.04
N LYS A 17 -9.84 -17.87 -16.89
CA LYS A 17 -11.27 -17.90 -17.23
C LYS A 17 -12.08 -16.91 -16.39
N LEU A 18 -11.78 -16.81 -15.10
CA LEU A 18 -12.37 -15.82 -14.20
C LEU A 18 -12.12 -14.40 -14.71
N SER A 19 -10.88 -14.07 -15.08
CA SER A 19 -10.51 -12.76 -15.62
C SER A 19 -11.22 -12.45 -16.95
N ALA A 20 -11.35 -13.44 -17.84
CA ALA A 20 -12.04 -13.28 -19.12
C ALA A 20 -13.57 -13.10 -18.94
N CYS A 21 -14.21 -13.94 -18.13
CA CYS A 21 -15.65 -13.85 -17.84
C CYS A 21 -16.02 -12.58 -17.08
N THR A 22 -15.18 -12.15 -16.14
CA THR A 22 -15.42 -10.89 -15.42
C THR A 22 -15.24 -9.67 -16.31
N ASN A 23 -14.24 -9.62 -17.20
CA ASN A 23 -14.13 -8.49 -18.14
C ASN A 23 -15.39 -8.29 -18.99
N VAL A 24 -16.11 -9.38 -19.33
CA VAL A 24 -17.39 -9.32 -20.05
C VAL A 24 -18.52 -8.81 -19.14
N SER A 25 -18.66 -9.32 -17.91
CA SER A 25 -19.73 -8.91 -16.99
C SER A 25 -19.53 -7.50 -16.41
N LEU A 26 -18.29 -7.08 -16.22
CA LEU A 26 -17.94 -5.76 -15.69
C LEU A 26 -18.27 -4.62 -16.66
N ASN A 27 -18.21 -4.89 -17.97
CA ASN A 27 -18.75 -3.99 -19.01
C ASN A 27 -20.27 -3.83 -18.90
N VAL A 28 -21.00 -4.85 -18.43
CA VAL A 28 -22.46 -4.79 -18.21
C VAL A 28 -22.82 -3.92 -17.00
N TYR A 29 -21.97 -3.88 -15.97
CA TYR A 29 -22.17 -3.06 -14.76
C TYR A 29 -21.45 -1.70 -14.78
N ALA A 30 -20.89 -1.28 -15.92
CA ALA A 30 -20.16 -0.01 -16.09
C ALA A 30 -18.99 0.21 -15.09
N LEU A 31 -18.33 -0.87 -14.65
CA LEU A 31 -17.12 -0.78 -13.83
C LEU A 31 -15.89 -0.73 -14.76
N TYR A 32 -15.26 0.43 -14.84
CA TYR A 32 -14.14 0.69 -15.75
C TYR A 32 -12.79 0.39 -15.09
N TYR A 33 -12.22 -0.79 -15.37
CA TYR A 33 -10.88 -1.19 -14.92
C TYR A 33 -9.80 -0.69 -15.86
N ARG A 34 -8.55 -0.67 -15.39
CA ARG A 34 -7.40 -0.35 -16.24
C ARG A 34 -7.33 -1.32 -17.45
N PRO A 35 -7.35 -0.80 -18.69
CA PRO A 35 -7.32 -1.64 -19.89
C PRO A 35 -5.94 -2.31 -20.06
N GLY A 36 -5.92 -3.52 -20.63
CA GLY A 36 -4.68 -4.25 -20.92
C GLY A 36 -3.95 -4.84 -19.71
N ALA A 37 -4.44 -4.62 -18.49
CA ALA A 37 -3.92 -5.23 -17.27
C ALA A 37 -4.77 -6.44 -16.85
N SER A 38 -4.15 -7.43 -16.19
CA SER A 38 -4.92 -8.54 -15.58
C SER A 38 -5.72 -8.03 -14.36
N CYS A 39 -6.83 -8.69 -14.03
CA CYS A 39 -7.66 -8.27 -12.89
C CYS A 39 -6.90 -8.25 -11.55
N GLY A 40 -5.82 -9.04 -11.41
CA GLY A 40 -4.97 -9.01 -10.22
C GLY A 40 -5.63 -9.57 -8.95
N PHE A 41 -6.62 -10.47 -9.04
CA PHE A 41 -7.37 -11.01 -7.89
C PHE A 41 -6.50 -11.52 -6.74
N TRP A 42 -5.33 -12.08 -7.04
CA TRP A 42 -4.37 -12.57 -6.05
C TRP A 42 -3.82 -11.47 -5.13
N LEU A 43 -3.79 -10.21 -5.57
CA LEU A 43 -3.36 -9.07 -4.75
C LEU A 43 -4.31 -8.83 -3.57
N ALA A 44 -5.60 -9.11 -3.75
CA ALA A 44 -6.64 -8.84 -2.76
C ALA A 44 -6.51 -9.67 -1.46
N ILE A 45 -5.66 -10.70 -1.44
CA ILE A 45 -5.41 -11.52 -0.26
C ILE A 45 -4.07 -11.25 0.43
N LEU A 46 -3.15 -10.51 -0.21
CA LEU A 46 -1.77 -10.40 0.28
C LEU A 46 -1.63 -9.48 1.49
N LEU A 47 -2.26 -8.32 1.47
CA LEU A 47 -2.11 -7.33 2.55
C LEU A 47 -2.63 -7.86 3.91
N PRO A 48 -3.82 -8.48 4.01
CA PRO A 48 -4.27 -9.06 5.27
C PRO A 48 -3.33 -10.13 5.82
N ILE A 49 -2.76 -10.97 4.95
CA ILE A 49 -1.79 -12.01 5.35
C ILE A 49 -0.48 -11.37 5.84
N ALA A 50 0.01 -10.36 5.14
CA ALA A 50 1.24 -9.66 5.50
C ALA A 50 1.12 -8.97 6.86
N VAL A 51 0.01 -8.29 7.14
CA VAL A 51 -0.20 -7.63 8.43
C VAL A 51 -0.40 -8.64 9.56
N TYR A 52 -1.21 -9.69 9.33
CA TYR A 52 -1.40 -10.75 10.33
C TYR A 52 -0.06 -11.38 10.74
N SER A 53 0.75 -11.79 9.76
CA SER A 53 2.07 -12.40 10.03
C SER A 53 3.06 -11.46 10.71
N ALA A 54 2.95 -10.15 10.48
CA ALA A 54 3.81 -9.17 11.13
C ALA A 54 3.53 -9.04 12.64
N GLU A 55 2.26 -9.21 13.05
CA GLU A 55 1.79 -9.03 14.42
C GLU A 55 1.80 -10.31 15.28
N ASP A 56 1.66 -11.48 14.67
CA ASP A 56 1.71 -12.82 15.33
C ASP A 56 3.00 -13.07 16.12
N ASN A 57 4.07 -12.33 15.81
CA ASN A 57 5.41 -12.53 16.38
C ASN A 57 5.71 -11.71 17.65
N LEU A 58 4.79 -10.87 18.16
CA LEU A 58 5.12 -9.89 19.21
C LEU A 58 4.09 -9.68 20.31
N LEU A 59 2.81 -9.89 20.02
CA LEU A 59 1.74 -9.56 20.96
C LEU A 59 1.19 -10.84 21.58
N GLU A 60 1.00 -10.85 22.90
CA GLU A 60 0.35 -11.97 23.56
C GLU A 60 -1.08 -12.15 22.99
N PRO A 61 -1.59 -13.37 22.82
CA PRO A 61 -2.95 -13.62 22.31
C PRO A 61 -4.07 -12.94 23.12
N ASN A 62 -3.77 -12.55 24.36
CA ASN A 62 -4.68 -11.81 25.23
C ASN A 62 -4.68 -10.29 25.02
N ASP A 63 -3.74 -9.79 24.22
CA ASP A 63 -3.67 -8.40 23.89
C ASP A 63 -4.82 -7.98 22.96
N ILE A 64 -5.53 -6.92 23.37
CA ILE A 64 -6.58 -6.29 22.58
C ILE A 64 -6.05 -5.76 21.24
N TYR A 65 -4.78 -5.36 21.17
CA TYR A 65 -4.14 -4.89 19.93
C TYR A 65 -4.07 -6.01 18.89
N PHE A 66 -3.62 -7.20 19.30
CA PHE A 66 -3.52 -8.39 18.44
C PHE A 66 -4.89 -8.88 17.99
N ARG A 67 -5.86 -8.90 18.92
CA ARG A 67 -7.25 -9.31 18.68
C ARG A 67 -7.91 -8.47 17.59
N LEU A 68 -7.87 -7.14 17.71
CA LEU A 68 -8.52 -6.23 16.78
C LEU A 68 -7.95 -6.35 15.36
N SER A 69 -6.64 -6.48 15.25
CA SER A 69 -5.98 -6.63 13.96
C SER A 69 -6.24 -7.99 13.33
N THR A 70 -6.23 -9.07 14.12
CA THR A 70 -6.60 -10.41 13.66
C THR A 70 -8.03 -10.44 13.10
N VAL A 71 -8.98 -9.84 13.82
CA VAL A 71 -10.38 -9.68 13.35
C VAL A 71 -10.41 -8.89 12.03
N THR A 72 -9.67 -7.79 11.95
CA THR A 72 -9.63 -6.95 10.75
C THR A 72 -9.04 -7.69 9.54
N CYS A 73 -7.91 -8.37 9.71
CA CYS A 73 -7.26 -9.11 8.63
C CYS A 73 -8.12 -10.28 8.12
N THR A 74 -8.65 -11.09 9.04
CA THR A 74 -9.48 -12.26 8.68
C THR A 74 -10.78 -11.84 7.98
N THR A 75 -11.42 -10.75 8.43
CA THR A 75 -12.66 -10.25 7.83
C THR A 75 -12.43 -9.63 6.45
N LEU A 76 -11.36 -8.86 6.25
CA LEU A 76 -11.00 -8.33 4.93
C LEU A 76 -10.58 -9.42 3.95
N PHE A 77 -9.82 -10.43 4.41
CA PHE A 77 -9.47 -11.60 3.61
C PHE A 77 -10.71 -12.37 3.15
N ALA A 78 -11.65 -12.63 4.07
CA ALA A 78 -12.90 -13.29 3.74
C ALA A 78 -13.72 -12.45 2.75
N ALA A 79 -13.91 -11.16 3.02
CA ALA A 79 -14.67 -10.25 2.15
C ALA A 79 -14.10 -10.19 0.73
N ALA A 80 -12.78 -10.17 0.57
CA ALA A 80 -12.13 -10.21 -0.74
C ALA A 80 -12.47 -11.49 -1.51
N ILE A 81 -12.35 -12.67 -0.89
CA ILE A 81 -12.66 -13.95 -1.54
C ILE A 81 -14.13 -14.01 -1.95
N LEU A 82 -15.04 -13.57 -1.09
CA LEU A 82 -16.48 -13.59 -1.40
C LEU A 82 -16.84 -12.66 -2.54
N TYR A 83 -16.26 -11.46 -2.56
CA TYR A 83 -16.53 -10.51 -3.63
C TYR A 83 -16.01 -11.03 -4.98
N ILE A 84 -14.85 -11.69 -4.99
CA ILE A 84 -14.35 -12.35 -6.21
C ILE A 84 -15.31 -13.44 -6.69
N ARG A 85 -15.83 -14.27 -5.76
CA ARG A 85 -16.83 -15.30 -6.09
C ARG A 85 -18.15 -14.70 -6.57
N TYR A 86 -18.56 -13.57 -6.00
CA TYR A 86 -19.72 -12.80 -6.45
C TYR A 86 -19.54 -12.38 -7.91
N LEU A 87 -18.45 -11.68 -8.21
CA LEU A 87 -18.15 -11.22 -9.58
C LEU A 87 -18.17 -12.36 -10.59
N TYR A 88 -17.62 -13.53 -10.23
CA TYR A 88 -17.67 -14.73 -11.06
C TYR A 88 -19.11 -15.21 -11.30
N ARG A 89 -19.91 -15.33 -10.25
CA ARG A 89 -21.28 -15.87 -10.34
C ARG A 89 -22.23 -14.93 -11.09
N THR A 90 -22.10 -13.62 -10.91
CA THR A 90 -22.84 -12.63 -11.71
C THR A 90 -22.42 -12.62 -13.18
N ALA A 91 -21.19 -13.06 -13.50
CA ALA A 91 -20.80 -13.27 -14.89
C ALA A 91 -21.52 -14.47 -15.53
N GLU A 92 -21.94 -15.45 -14.73
CA GLU A 92 -22.62 -16.67 -15.20
C GLU A 92 -24.16 -16.58 -15.10
N THR A 93 -24.72 -15.77 -14.19
CA THR A 93 -26.17 -15.71 -13.92
C THR A 93 -26.62 -14.30 -13.53
N ILE A 94 -27.61 -13.74 -14.26
CA ILE A 94 -28.09 -12.35 -14.10
C ILE A 94 -29.01 -12.17 -12.88
N ASN A 95 -29.58 -13.24 -12.31
CA ASN A 95 -30.57 -13.13 -11.24
C ASN A 95 -30.11 -13.78 -9.92
N ASP A 96 -30.30 -12.99 -8.85
CA ASP A 96 -30.32 -13.35 -7.43
C ASP A 96 -29.00 -13.76 -6.74
N LEU A 97 -28.53 -12.94 -5.78
CA LEU A 97 -28.92 -13.05 -4.36
C LEU A 97 -27.97 -12.21 -3.47
N SER A 98 -28.44 -11.05 -2.98
CA SER A 98 -27.63 -10.03 -2.29
C SER A 98 -27.19 -10.39 -0.86
N TRP A 99 -27.86 -11.32 -0.18
CA TRP A 99 -27.66 -11.58 1.26
C TRP A 99 -26.64 -12.68 1.61
N PHE A 100 -26.32 -13.59 0.69
CA PHE A 100 -25.37 -14.69 0.96
C PHE A 100 -23.92 -14.22 1.18
N HIS A 101 -23.62 -12.96 0.83
CA HIS A 101 -22.32 -12.31 1.07
C HIS A 101 -22.04 -12.03 2.55
N TYR A 102 -23.09 -11.98 3.38
CA TYR A 102 -22.95 -11.70 4.82
C TYR A 102 -22.71 -12.96 5.68
N ILE A 103 -23.07 -14.14 5.16
CA ILE A 103 -22.90 -15.42 5.87
C ILE A 103 -21.42 -15.69 6.22
N PRO A 104 -20.44 -15.49 5.33
CA PRO A 104 -19.05 -15.83 5.65
C PRO A 104 -18.35 -14.76 6.49
N ILE A 105 -18.92 -13.55 6.58
CA ILE A 105 -18.56 -12.54 7.61
C ILE A 105 -19.02 -13.03 8.99
N ALA A 106 -20.23 -13.58 9.08
CA ALA A 106 -20.71 -14.22 10.31
C ALA A 106 -19.88 -15.46 10.68
N VAL A 107 -19.45 -16.26 9.70
CA VAL A 107 -18.56 -17.42 9.91
C VAL A 107 -17.15 -16.99 10.34
N ALA A 108 -16.54 -15.99 9.71
CA ALA A 108 -15.25 -15.46 10.14
C ALA A 108 -15.32 -14.90 11.57
N SER A 109 -16.40 -14.18 11.88
CA SER A 109 -16.66 -13.65 13.23
C SER A 109 -16.92 -14.76 14.26
N PHE A 110 -17.55 -15.87 13.86
CA PHE A 110 -17.76 -17.06 14.68
C PHE A 110 -16.46 -17.84 14.94
N LEU A 111 -15.58 -17.97 13.94
CA LEU A 111 -14.26 -18.60 14.12
C LEU A 111 -13.36 -17.79 15.06
N LEU A 112 -13.46 -16.46 15.03
CA LEU A 112 -12.77 -15.57 15.99
C LEU A 112 -13.32 -15.68 17.41
N TYR A 113 -14.63 -15.94 17.56
CA TYR A 113 -15.24 -16.26 18.86
C TYR A 113 -14.63 -17.52 19.49
N LEU A 114 -14.46 -18.59 18.71
CA LEU A 114 -13.86 -19.83 19.19
C LEU A 114 -12.42 -19.61 19.70
N TYR A 115 -11.71 -18.63 19.13
CA TYR A 115 -10.34 -18.32 19.47
C TYR A 115 -10.19 -17.42 20.70
N PHE A 116 -10.96 -16.33 20.82
CA PHE A 116 -10.73 -15.30 21.87
C PHE A 116 -11.64 -15.39 23.12
N ARG A 117 -12.70 -16.20 23.09
CA ARG A 117 -13.63 -16.48 24.21
C ARG A 117 -14.22 -15.28 24.97
N LEU A 118 -14.16 -14.05 24.44
CA LEU A 118 -14.73 -12.81 25.03
C LEU A 118 -15.07 -11.79 23.91
N TYR A 119 -16.08 -10.93 24.12
CA TYR A 119 -16.48 -9.80 23.25
C TYR A 119 -17.06 -10.11 21.85
N ILE A 120 -17.94 -11.12 21.76
CA ILE A 120 -18.56 -11.58 20.50
C ILE A 120 -19.25 -10.47 19.69
N PHE A 121 -20.10 -9.66 20.31
CA PHE A 121 -20.89 -8.66 19.61
C PHE A 121 -20.02 -7.55 19.02
N ALA A 122 -18.98 -7.14 19.74
CA ALA A 122 -18.05 -6.11 19.27
C ALA A 122 -17.26 -6.60 18.05
N PHE A 123 -16.77 -7.84 18.04
CA PHE A 123 -16.02 -8.37 16.91
C PHE A 123 -16.89 -8.68 15.69
N ILE A 124 -18.12 -9.18 15.88
CA ILE A 124 -19.10 -9.32 14.78
C ILE A 124 -19.40 -7.95 14.16
N PHE A 125 -19.62 -6.93 14.99
CA PHE A 125 -19.91 -5.58 14.54
C PHE A 125 -18.74 -4.99 13.74
N ILE A 126 -17.52 -5.07 14.28
CA ILE A 126 -16.29 -4.61 13.60
C ILE A 126 -16.08 -5.36 12.28
N GLY A 127 -16.22 -6.70 12.28
CA GLY A 127 -16.05 -7.50 11.08
C GLY A 127 -17.07 -7.19 9.99
N THR A 128 -18.32 -6.93 10.38
CA THR A 128 -19.40 -6.52 9.46
C THR A 128 -19.14 -5.14 8.87
N ILE A 129 -18.70 -4.18 9.70
CA ILE A 129 -18.29 -2.85 9.23
C ILE A 129 -17.14 -2.96 8.24
N ASN A 130 -16.10 -3.75 8.55
CA ASN A 130 -14.94 -3.88 7.67
C ASN A 130 -15.31 -4.41 6.29
N ALA A 131 -16.15 -5.42 6.23
CA ALA A 131 -16.60 -5.99 4.96
C ALA A 131 -17.53 -5.04 4.20
N TYR A 132 -18.42 -4.32 4.90
CA TYR A 132 -19.24 -3.27 4.29
C TYR A 132 -18.38 -2.15 3.69
N LEU A 133 -17.43 -1.62 4.47
CA LEU A 133 -16.48 -0.59 4.03
C LEU A 133 -15.62 -1.07 2.86
N TYR A 134 -15.23 -2.34 2.83
CA TYR A 134 -14.49 -2.92 1.70
C TYR A 134 -15.31 -2.87 0.41
N ILE A 135 -16.56 -3.32 0.45
CA ILE A 135 -17.44 -3.33 -0.73
C ILE A 135 -17.75 -1.89 -1.19
N VAL A 136 -18.15 -1.01 -0.27
CA VAL A 136 -18.45 0.39 -0.59
C VAL A 136 -17.21 1.12 -1.09
N GLY A 137 -16.04 0.86 -0.49
CA GLY A 137 -14.77 1.43 -0.90
C GLY A 137 -14.37 1.03 -2.31
N LEU A 138 -14.54 -0.24 -2.69
CA LEU A 138 -14.31 -0.69 -4.06
C LEU A 138 -15.25 0.00 -5.05
N SER A 139 -16.55 0.06 -4.74
CA SER A 139 -17.53 0.78 -5.57
C SER A 139 -17.18 2.26 -5.71
N PHE A 140 -16.73 2.90 -4.63
CA PHE A 140 -16.29 4.30 -4.66
C PHE A 140 -15.07 4.47 -5.57
N VAL A 141 -14.05 3.62 -5.43
CA VAL A 141 -12.81 3.71 -6.23
C VAL A 141 -13.11 3.56 -7.72
N PHE A 142 -13.88 2.55 -8.12
CA PHE A 142 -14.22 2.36 -9.53
C PHE A 142 -15.16 3.44 -10.08
N GLY A 143 -16.06 3.96 -9.24
CA GLY A 143 -16.97 5.03 -9.64
C GLY A 143 -16.30 6.40 -9.78
N LYS A 144 -15.29 6.70 -8.96
CA LYS A 144 -14.60 8.01 -8.94
C LYS A 144 -13.30 8.04 -9.73
N PHE A 145 -12.63 6.92 -9.88
CA PHE A 145 -11.34 6.81 -10.55
C PHE A 145 -11.39 5.75 -11.66
N PRO A 146 -12.26 5.93 -12.68
CA PRO A 146 -12.37 4.97 -13.77
C PRO A 146 -11.01 4.77 -14.46
N LEU A 147 -10.78 3.55 -14.95
CA LEU A 147 -9.57 3.11 -15.66
C LEU A 147 -8.27 3.20 -14.87
N SER A 148 -8.30 3.69 -13.63
CA SER A 148 -7.09 3.94 -12.84
C SER A 148 -6.57 2.67 -12.19
N PHE A 149 -7.45 1.77 -11.76
CA PHE A 149 -7.09 0.58 -11.00
C PHE A 149 -7.47 -0.72 -11.72
N THR A 150 -6.66 -1.76 -11.52
CA THR A 150 -7.10 -3.16 -11.58
C THR A 150 -7.91 -3.52 -10.33
N TYR A 151 -8.64 -4.64 -10.35
CA TYR A 151 -9.34 -5.11 -9.15
C TYR A 151 -8.38 -5.30 -7.97
N GLY A 152 -7.27 -5.98 -8.20
CA GLY A 152 -6.27 -6.25 -7.17
C GLY A 152 -5.67 -4.99 -6.54
N GLU A 153 -5.32 -4.00 -7.36
CA GLU A 153 -4.78 -2.72 -6.87
C GLU A 153 -5.81 -1.94 -6.05
N ALA A 154 -7.06 -1.87 -6.52
CA ALA A 154 -8.14 -1.23 -5.77
C ALA A 154 -8.40 -1.94 -4.44
N SER A 155 -8.41 -3.29 -4.44
CA SER A 155 -8.56 -4.09 -3.22
C SER A 155 -7.49 -3.78 -2.19
N ILE A 156 -6.21 -3.75 -2.59
CA ILE A 156 -5.11 -3.40 -1.67
C ILE A 156 -5.28 -1.97 -1.14
N ALA A 157 -5.60 -1.00 -2.01
CA ALA A 157 -5.77 0.39 -1.61
C ALA A 157 -6.90 0.57 -0.58
N VAL A 158 -8.06 -0.06 -0.83
CA VAL A 158 -9.21 -0.02 0.08
C VAL A 158 -8.91 -0.73 1.40
N GLN A 159 -8.31 -1.92 1.35
CA GLN A 159 -7.91 -2.65 2.56
C GLN A 159 -6.90 -1.84 3.39
N ALA A 160 -5.88 -1.26 2.74
CA ALA A 160 -4.90 -0.42 3.40
C ALA A 160 -5.55 0.80 4.09
N ALA A 161 -6.50 1.46 3.42
CA ALA A 161 -7.23 2.58 4.01
C ALA A 161 -8.05 2.17 5.24
N ILE A 162 -8.77 1.04 5.18
CA ILE A 162 -9.56 0.51 6.31
C ILE A 162 -8.64 0.17 7.49
N MET A 163 -7.56 -0.57 7.22
CA MET A 163 -6.61 -0.99 8.26
C MET A 163 -5.88 0.21 8.87
N PHE A 164 -5.49 1.18 8.05
CA PHE A 164 -4.91 2.44 8.51
C PHE A 164 -5.88 3.22 9.41
N ALA A 165 -7.15 3.34 9.02
CA ALA A 165 -8.17 4.03 9.80
C ALA A 165 -8.37 3.36 11.17
N ILE A 166 -8.50 2.03 11.20
CA ILE A 166 -8.66 1.27 12.45
C ILE A 166 -7.42 1.41 13.34
N ARG A 167 -6.20 1.29 12.78
CA ARG A 167 -4.95 1.47 13.54
C ARG A 167 -4.80 2.91 14.07
N SER A 168 -5.23 3.91 13.31
CA SER A 168 -5.16 5.32 13.71
C SER A 168 -6.15 5.62 14.83
N ILE A 169 -7.42 5.20 14.68
CA ILE A 169 -8.45 5.30 15.73
C ILE A 169 -7.93 4.65 17.01
N ARG A 170 -7.50 3.39 16.91
CA ARG A 170 -6.95 2.61 18.03
C ARG A 170 -5.81 3.35 18.74
N ASN A 171 -4.81 3.81 18.00
CA ASN A 171 -3.64 4.47 18.57
C ASN A 171 -4.03 5.82 19.22
N ILE A 172 -4.90 6.61 18.60
CA ILE A 172 -5.39 7.88 19.18
C ILE A 172 -6.14 7.63 20.50
N PHE A 173 -7.00 6.62 20.57
CA PHE A 173 -7.79 6.34 21.77
C PHE A 173 -7.01 5.61 22.88
N LEU A 174 -6.07 4.75 22.52
CA LEU A 174 -5.40 3.87 23.49
C LEU A 174 -3.99 4.37 23.89
N MET A 175 -3.23 5.00 22.99
CA MET A 175 -1.86 5.45 23.32
C MET A 175 -1.87 6.66 24.27
N HIS A 176 -2.92 7.48 24.28
CA HIS A 176 -3.05 8.59 25.25
C HIS A 176 -3.02 8.12 26.72
N LYS A 177 -3.30 6.83 26.97
CA LYS A 177 -3.31 6.27 28.33
C LYS A 177 -1.95 5.74 28.79
N GLN A 178 -0.92 5.73 27.94
CA GLN A 178 0.40 5.24 28.30
C GLN A 178 1.30 6.38 28.81
N PRO A 179 1.87 6.27 30.01
CA PRO A 179 2.58 7.38 30.65
C PRO A 179 3.95 7.71 30.03
N ASN A 180 4.49 6.89 29.11
CA ASN A 180 5.75 7.17 28.41
C ASN A 180 5.74 6.49 27.03
N LEU A 181 5.62 7.29 25.96
CA LEU A 181 5.70 6.78 24.59
C LEU A 181 7.15 6.71 24.12
N THR A 182 7.52 5.61 23.46
CA THR A 182 8.81 5.50 22.76
C THR A 182 8.85 6.41 21.54
N ASP A 183 10.04 6.78 21.06
CA ASP A 183 10.17 7.65 19.87
C ASP A 183 9.44 7.09 18.65
N ILE A 184 9.52 5.77 18.40
CA ILE A 184 8.81 5.15 17.28
C ILE A 184 7.28 5.23 17.44
N GLN A 185 6.77 5.16 18.67
CA GLN A 185 5.33 5.33 18.94
C GLN A 185 4.92 6.79 18.74
N LYS A 186 5.72 7.76 19.20
CA LYS A 186 5.49 9.20 18.94
C LYS A 186 5.50 9.48 17.44
N ILE A 187 6.49 8.99 16.70
CA ILE A 187 6.56 9.08 15.23
C ILE A 187 5.31 8.48 14.57
N THR A 188 4.92 7.28 14.99
CA THR A 188 3.72 6.61 14.46
C THR A 188 2.46 7.45 14.67
N LEU A 189 2.33 8.07 15.85
CA LEU A 189 1.18 8.91 16.16
C LEU A 189 1.17 10.21 15.34
N VAL A 190 2.32 10.87 15.21
CA VAL A 190 2.50 12.05 14.36
C VAL A 190 2.13 11.73 12.91
N LEU A 191 2.60 10.59 12.39
CA LEU A 191 2.26 10.12 11.04
C LEU A 191 0.77 9.84 10.87
N GLN A 192 0.16 9.08 11.78
CA GLN A 192 -1.25 8.71 11.68
C GLN A 192 -2.17 9.92 11.76
N VAL A 193 -1.96 10.79 12.74
CA VAL A 193 -2.76 12.02 12.89
C VAL A 193 -2.50 12.95 11.70
N GLY A 194 -1.24 13.09 11.25
CA GLY A 194 -0.88 13.89 10.08
C GLY A 194 -1.54 13.42 8.78
N LEU A 195 -1.55 12.11 8.52
CA LEU A 195 -2.19 11.52 7.34
C LEU A 195 -3.73 11.58 7.42
N VAL A 196 -4.33 11.46 8.61
CA VAL A 196 -5.76 11.76 8.81
C VAL A 196 -6.05 13.22 8.49
N GLY A 197 -5.18 14.14 8.91
CA GLY A 197 -5.24 15.56 8.54
C GLY A 197 -5.12 15.80 7.05
N CYS A 198 -4.22 15.08 6.37
CA CYS A 198 -4.11 15.09 4.91
C CYS A 198 -5.42 14.65 4.25
N GLY A 199 -6.05 13.58 4.75
CA GLY A 199 -7.36 13.13 4.28
C GLY A 199 -8.45 14.19 4.49
N LEU A 200 -8.43 14.90 5.62
CA LEU A 200 -9.36 16.01 5.89
C LEU A 200 -9.15 17.17 4.90
N ILE A 201 -7.91 17.53 4.58
CA ILE A 201 -7.62 18.55 3.56
C ILE A 201 -8.19 18.12 2.21
N VAL A 202 -7.94 16.87 1.79
CA VAL A 202 -8.48 16.33 0.54
C VAL A 202 -10.01 16.38 0.52
N PHE A 203 -10.65 15.98 1.63
CA PHE A 203 -12.10 16.03 1.77
C PHE A 203 -12.63 17.47 1.65
N LEU A 204 -11.99 18.44 2.31
CA LEU A 204 -12.39 19.85 2.27
C LEU A 204 -12.22 20.45 0.87
N VAL A 205 -11.09 20.18 0.21
CA VAL A 205 -10.81 20.71 -1.14
C VAL A 205 -11.70 20.07 -2.19
N TYR A 206 -12.00 18.77 -2.05
CA TYR A 206 -12.86 18.06 -3.00
C TYR A 206 -14.32 18.53 -2.93
N ASN A 207 -14.89 18.63 -1.72
CA ASN A 207 -16.33 18.90 -1.52
C ASN A 207 -16.70 20.38 -1.56
N PHE A 208 -15.80 21.30 -1.16
CA PHE A 208 -16.13 22.72 -1.10
C PHE A 208 -15.52 23.46 -2.31
N PRO A 209 -16.32 24.16 -3.14
CA PRO A 209 -15.77 24.87 -4.29
C PRO A 209 -14.80 26.01 -3.93
N VAL A 210 -15.00 26.65 -2.77
CA VAL A 210 -14.18 27.79 -2.30
C VAL A 210 -12.72 27.37 -2.07
N THR A 211 -12.50 26.15 -1.62
CA THR A 211 -11.17 25.60 -1.31
C THR A 211 -10.40 25.14 -2.56
N LYS A 212 -11.05 25.10 -3.74
CA LYS A 212 -10.41 24.82 -5.04
C LYS A 212 -9.70 26.04 -5.65
N ARG A 213 -9.77 27.21 -5.00
CA ARG A 213 -8.94 28.38 -5.32
C ARG A 213 -7.63 28.30 -4.54
N LEU A 214 -6.55 28.85 -5.08
CA LEU A 214 -5.24 28.87 -4.40
C LEU A 214 -5.33 29.39 -2.95
N THR A 215 -6.05 30.49 -2.73
CA THR A 215 -6.24 31.05 -1.39
C THR A 215 -6.97 30.09 -0.45
N GLY A 216 -8.03 29.44 -0.92
CA GLY A 216 -8.79 28.44 -0.15
C GLY A 216 -7.99 27.16 0.15
N LEU A 217 -7.15 26.73 -0.80
CA LEU A 217 -6.19 25.65 -0.58
C LEU A 217 -5.15 26.03 0.48
N LEU A 218 -4.53 27.21 0.38
CA LEU A 218 -3.55 27.69 1.35
C LEU A 218 -4.15 27.83 2.76
N ILE A 219 -5.38 28.35 2.86
CA ILE A 219 -6.12 28.39 4.13
C ILE A 219 -6.32 26.97 4.67
N SER A 220 -6.74 26.01 3.84
CA SER A 220 -6.93 24.61 4.28
C SER A 220 -5.61 23.98 4.75
N LEU A 221 -4.51 24.23 4.04
CA LEU A 221 -3.16 23.77 4.38
C LEU A 221 -2.60 24.42 5.65
N PHE A 222 -3.13 25.58 6.08
CA PHE A 222 -2.75 26.22 7.33
C PHE A 222 -3.68 25.81 8.49
N VAL A 223 -4.99 25.96 8.30
CA VAL A 223 -6.00 25.74 9.33
C VAL A 223 -6.06 24.28 9.76
N VAL A 224 -5.93 23.32 8.86
CA VAL A 224 -5.97 21.90 9.26
C VAL A 224 -4.76 21.54 10.14
N PRO A 225 -3.50 21.78 9.73
CA PRO A 225 -2.35 21.46 10.56
C PRO A 225 -2.30 22.25 11.87
N PHE A 226 -2.42 23.58 11.83
CA PHE A 226 -2.23 24.42 13.02
C PHE A 226 -3.48 24.54 13.90
N GLY A 227 -4.68 24.48 13.30
CA GLY A 227 -5.95 24.57 14.02
C GLY A 227 -6.44 23.25 14.62
N PHE A 228 -6.10 22.11 14.00
CA PHE A 228 -6.60 20.80 14.44
C PHE A 228 -5.49 19.80 14.77
N ILE A 229 -4.52 19.61 13.88
CA ILE A 229 -3.52 18.53 14.04
C ILE A 229 -2.53 18.80 15.17
N VAL A 230 -1.91 19.97 15.20
CA VAL A 230 -0.93 20.35 16.24
C VAL A 230 -1.57 20.37 17.64
N PRO A 231 -2.76 20.98 17.86
CA PRO A 231 -3.43 20.91 19.17
C PRO A 231 -3.77 19.49 19.59
N LEU A 232 -4.24 18.65 18.67
CA LEU A 232 -4.54 17.24 18.95
C LEU A 232 -3.26 16.48 19.34
N LEU A 233 -2.19 16.62 18.57
CA LEU A 233 -0.91 15.99 18.86
C LEU A 233 -0.32 16.45 20.20
N ARG A 234 -0.41 17.74 20.53
CA ARG A 234 0.04 18.25 21.83
C ARG A 234 -0.70 17.59 23.00
N ARG A 235 -2.01 17.38 22.87
CA ARG A 235 -2.79 16.63 23.88
C ARG A 235 -2.36 15.17 23.96
N LEU A 236 -2.11 14.53 22.83
CA LEU A 236 -1.81 13.10 22.78
C LEU A 236 -0.37 12.77 23.23
N LEU A 237 0.61 13.60 22.87
CA LEU A 237 2.02 13.42 23.20
C LEU A 237 2.38 13.95 24.60
N GLY A 238 1.62 14.91 25.13
CA GLY A 238 1.92 15.56 26.41
C GLY A 238 3.04 16.62 26.34
N GLU A 239 3.60 16.86 25.17
CA GLU A 239 4.64 17.85 24.89
C GLU A 239 4.33 18.61 23.59
N ASP A 240 5.08 19.66 23.28
CA ASP A 240 4.87 20.41 22.04
C ASP A 240 5.41 19.60 20.83
N PRO A 241 4.54 19.21 19.87
CA PRO A 241 4.92 18.33 18.77
C PRO A 241 5.90 18.98 17.79
N ILE A 242 5.85 20.30 17.63
CA ILE A 242 6.73 21.02 16.70
C ILE A 242 8.13 21.08 17.31
N LEU A 243 8.25 21.48 18.58
CA LEU A 243 9.53 21.50 19.29
C LEU A 243 10.13 20.10 19.41
N TRP A 244 9.31 19.08 19.67
CA TRP A 244 9.77 17.69 19.68
C TRP A 244 10.28 17.24 18.31
N LEU A 245 9.59 17.58 17.22
CA LEU A 245 10.03 17.24 15.86
C LEU A 245 11.34 17.97 15.49
N LEU A 246 11.48 19.24 15.87
CA LEU A 246 12.73 19.98 15.69
C LEU A 246 13.86 19.34 16.49
N TRP A 247 13.60 18.96 17.74
CA TRP A 247 14.59 18.24 18.55
C TRP A 247 14.98 16.93 17.90
N LEU A 248 14.01 16.12 17.43
CA LEU A 248 14.26 14.87 16.71
C LEU A 248 15.20 15.09 15.52
N ILE A 249 14.99 16.15 14.72
CA ILE A 249 15.78 16.43 13.52
C ILE A 249 17.19 16.94 13.86
N PHE A 250 17.30 17.88 14.80
CA PHE A 250 18.54 18.63 15.05
C PHE A 250 19.41 18.05 16.17
N SER A 251 18.93 17.06 16.94
CA SER A 251 19.70 16.46 18.03
C SER A 251 20.89 15.60 17.56
N ASP A 252 20.87 15.13 16.31
CA ASP A 252 21.89 14.22 15.76
C ASP A 252 22.41 14.75 14.42
N VAL A 253 23.73 14.90 14.33
CA VAL A 253 24.42 15.34 13.11
C VAL A 253 24.19 14.36 11.95
N ASN A 254 24.09 13.06 12.22
CA ASN A 254 23.81 12.06 11.20
C ASN A 254 22.43 12.27 10.55
N ARG A 255 21.42 12.63 11.35
CA ARG A 255 20.08 12.98 10.84
C ARG A 255 20.13 14.19 9.93
N VAL A 256 20.84 15.24 10.35
CA VAL A 256 21.01 16.46 9.54
C VAL A 256 21.74 16.16 8.23
N MET A 257 22.85 15.42 8.27
CA MET A 257 23.60 15.01 7.07
C MET A 257 22.73 14.17 6.12
N LEU A 258 21.94 13.24 6.67
CA LEU A 258 21.03 12.41 5.88
C LEU A 258 19.94 13.24 5.20
N LEU A 259 19.37 14.24 5.89
CA LEU A 259 18.39 15.16 5.31
C LEU A 259 19.00 16.04 4.20
N VAL A 260 20.23 16.53 4.38
CA VAL A 260 20.96 17.29 3.33
C VAL A 260 21.19 16.41 2.11
N TYR A 261 21.60 15.16 2.32
CA TYR A 261 21.79 14.19 1.24
C TYR A 261 20.47 13.90 0.50
N TRP A 262 19.37 13.64 1.23
CA TRP A 262 18.06 13.43 0.62
C TRP A 262 17.53 14.66 -0.10
N PHE A 263 17.80 15.86 0.40
CA PHE A 263 17.50 17.10 -0.32
C PHE A 263 18.22 17.13 -1.68
N GLY A 264 19.48 16.73 -1.73
CA GLY A 264 20.22 16.53 -2.98
C GLY A 264 19.53 15.55 -3.93
N CYS A 265 19.07 14.40 -3.44
CA CYS A 265 18.29 13.44 -4.25
C CYS A 265 16.99 14.03 -4.78
N CYS A 266 16.27 14.83 -3.97
CA CYS A 266 15.05 15.52 -4.39
C CYS A 266 15.33 16.56 -5.49
N VAL A 267 16.43 17.32 -5.37
CA VAL A 267 16.86 18.28 -6.41
C VAL A 267 17.15 17.52 -7.72
N LEU A 268 17.86 16.40 -7.67
CA LEU A 268 18.10 15.56 -8.85
C LEU A 268 16.81 15.04 -9.47
N ALA A 269 15.83 14.63 -8.66
CA ALA A 269 14.51 14.20 -9.14
C ALA A 269 13.77 15.33 -9.87
N ILE A 270 13.76 16.54 -9.29
CA ILE A 270 13.12 17.72 -9.89
C ILE A 270 13.80 18.10 -11.20
N LEU A 271 15.15 18.10 -11.25
CA LEU A 271 15.90 18.37 -12.46
C LEU A 271 15.62 17.32 -13.55
N ALA A 272 15.51 16.04 -13.17
CA ALA A 272 15.14 14.97 -14.10
C ALA A 272 13.75 15.21 -14.69
N VAL A 273 12.75 15.54 -13.86
CA VAL A 273 11.39 15.90 -14.31
C VAL A 273 11.40 17.11 -15.23
N GLY A 274 12.05 18.21 -14.81
CA GLY A 274 12.15 19.43 -15.61
C GLY A 274 12.82 19.20 -16.96
N SER A 275 13.91 18.42 -16.99
CA SER A 275 14.58 18.07 -18.23
C SER A 275 13.69 17.25 -19.18
N GLN A 276 12.85 16.36 -18.64
CA GLN A 276 11.92 15.58 -19.46
C GLN A 276 10.79 16.44 -20.02
N MET A 277 10.25 17.35 -19.21
CA MET A 277 9.22 18.30 -19.66
C MET A 277 9.70 19.16 -20.83
N THR A 278 10.99 19.51 -20.89
CA THR A 278 11.55 20.26 -22.03
C THR A 278 11.69 19.46 -23.31
N LYS A 279 11.69 18.12 -23.25
CA LYS A 279 11.97 17.26 -24.41
C LYS A 279 10.75 16.97 -25.29
N SER A 280 9.55 17.49 -24.95
CA SER A 280 8.27 17.31 -25.66
C SER A 280 7.97 15.87 -26.12
N THR A 281 8.56 14.89 -25.44
CA THR A 281 8.47 13.46 -25.73
C THR A 281 8.09 12.74 -24.45
N VAL A 282 7.37 11.63 -24.59
CA VAL A 282 7.03 10.78 -23.43
C VAL A 282 8.31 10.07 -22.96
N ALA A 283 8.49 9.99 -21.65
CA ALA A 283 9.63 9.34 -21.03
C ALA A 283 9.72 7.87 -21.48
N SER A 284 10.95 7.44 -21.78
CA SER A 284 11.21 6.02 -22.01
C SER A 284 11.20 5.25 -20.68
N THR A 285 11.07 3.92 -20.76
CA THR A 285 11.19 3.04 -19.59
C THR A 285 12.49 3.28 -18.82
N VAL A 286 13.60 3.54 -19.52
CA VAL A 286 14.91 3.82 -18.90
C VAL A 286 14.86 5.12 -18.08
N VAL A 287 14.25 6.19 -18.62
CA VAL A 287 14.08 7.45 -17.90
C VAL A 287 13.22 7.26 -16.64
N ARG A 288 12.16 6.44 -16.71
CA ARG A 288 11.35 6.09 -15.53
C ARG A 288 12.13 5.31 -14.47
N LYS A 289 13.15 4.53 -14.84
CA LYS A 289 14.02 3.80 -13.88
C LYS A 289 14.96 4.71 -13.10
N ASN A 290 15.19 5.95 -13.53
CA ASN A 290 15.95 6.91 -12.74
C ASN A 290 15.32 7.14 -11.34
N PHE A 291 13.99 7.12 -11.25
CA PHE A 291 13.31 7.21 -9.95
C PHE A 291 13.49 5.96 -9.08
N HIS A 292 13.70 4.79 -9.67
CA HIS A 292 14.02 3.57 -8.92
C HIS A 292 15.42 3.65 -8.32
N TYR A 293 16.39 4.19 -9.07
CA TYR A 293 17.72 4.45 -8.53
C TYR A 293 17.68 5.51 -7.42
N LEU A 294 16.93 6.60 -7.61
CA LEU A 294 16.79 7.65 -6.60
C LEU A 294 16.12 7.15 -5.32
N ILE A 295 15.03 6.37 -5.41
CA ILE A 295 14.38 5.86 -4.21
C ILE A 295 15.28 4.86 -3.48
N VAL A 296 16.04 4.02 -4.19
CA VAL A 296 17.06 3.14 -3.57
C VAL A 296 18.14 3.97 -2.88
N ALA A 297 18.62 5.04 -3.53
CA ALA A 297 19.62 5.95 -3.00
C ALA A 297 19.15 6.71 -1.75
N VAL A 298 17.83 6.94 -1.58
CA VAL A 298 17.24 7.51 -0.37
C VAL A 298 17.05 6.45 0.71
N TYR A 299 16.47 5.30 0.36
CA TYR A 299 16.02 4.30 1.33
C TYR A 299 17.15 3.48 1.94
N ILE A 300 18.17 3.09 1.18
CA ILE A 300 19.30 2.31 1.73
C ILE A 300 20.00 3.07 2.88
N PRO A 301 20.49 4.31 2.68
CA PRO A 301 21.10 5.05 3.79
C PRO A 301 20.09 5.38 4.88
N GLY A 302 18.80 5.57 4.54
CA GLY A 302 17.75 5.72 5.55
C GLY A 302 17.64 4.52 6.49
N VAL A 303 17.54 3.30 5.97
CA VAL A 303 17.44 2.10 6.81
C VAL A 303 18.71 1.90 7.64
N ILE A 304 19.89 2.19 7.08
CA ILE A 304 21.19 1.93 7.74
C ILE A 304 21.51 2.98 8.82
N PHE A 305 21.30 4.27 8.53
CA PHE A 305 21.72 5.36 9.41
C PHE A 305 20.60 5.85 10.34
N ASP A 306 19.36 5.94 9.86
CA ASP A 306 18.23 6.30 10.72
C ASP A 306 16.87 5.81 10.17
N CYS A 307 16.52 4.58 10.54
CA CYS A 307 15.28 3.94 10.08
C CYS A 307 14.03 4.69 10.57
N SER A 308 14.07 5.24 11.78
CA SER A 308 12.95 5.98 12.38
C SER A 308 12.66 7.27 11.61
N LEU A 309 13.71 8.01 11.22
CA LEU A 309 13.59 9.19 10.38
C LEU A 309 13.13 8.83 8.96
N LEU A 310 13.59 7.71 8.38
CA LEU A 310 13.08 7.22 7.10
C LEU A 310 11.60 6.85 7.18
N TYR A 311 11.17 6.17 8.24
CA TYR A 311 9.77 5.83 8.47
C TYR A 311 8.90 7.09 8.51
N LEU A 312 9.28 8.08 9.32
CA LEU A 312 8.63 9.39 9.36
C LEU A 312 8.59 10.07 7.98
N SER A 313 9.73 10.14 7.31
CA SER A 313 9.86 10.82 6.01
C SER A 313 9.05 10.13 4.91
N SER A 314 8.95 8.80 4.93
CA SER A 314 8.15 8.03 3.95
C SER A 314 6.65 8.33 4.06
N GLY A 315 6.13 8.48 5.28
CA GLY A 315 4.73 8.86 5.50
C GLY A 315 4.46 10.31 5.12
N ILE A 316 5.40 11.22 5.37
CA ILE A 316 5.32 12.62 4.90
C ILE A 316 5.35 12.67 3.36
N ALA A 317 6.21 11.89 2.71
CA ALA A 317 6.25 11.79 1.26
C ALA A 317 4.92 11.28 0.69
N LEU A 318 4.27 10.31 1.35
CA LEU A 318 2.94 9.84 0.95
C LEU A 318 1.90 10.96 1.04
N ALA A 319 1.91 11.75 2.12
CA ALA A 319 1.02 12.90 2.26
C ALA A 319 1.25 13.93 1.14
N ILE A 320 2.51 14.24 0.83
CA ILE A 320 2.87 15.16 -0.26
C ILE A 320 2.37 14.62 -1.60
N PHE A 321 2.58 13.34 -1.91
CA PHE A 321 2.11 12.74 -3.17
C PHE A 321 0.59 12.81 -3.30
N ILE A 322 -0.14 12.54 -2.22
CA ILE A 322 -1.62 12.67 -2.20
C ILE A 322 -2.05 14.11 -2.44
N LEU A 323 -1.42 15.09 -1.79
CA LEU A 323 -1.78 16.52 -1.94
C LEU A 323 -1.42 17.06 -3.33
N VAL A 324 -0.25 16.72 -3.86
CA VAL A 324 0.17 17.09 -5.23
C VAL A 324 -0.79 16.48 -6.25
N GLU A 325 -1.15 15.22 -6.07
CA GLU A 325 -2.09 14.53 -6.93
C GLU A 325 -3.49 15.14 -6.87
N MET A 326 -3.97 15.51 -5.68
CA MET A 326 -5.22 16.24 -5.51
C MET A 326 -5.20 17.58 -6.26
N VAL A 327 -4.12 18.36 -6.15
CA VAL A 327 -3.95 19.64 -6.86
C VAL A 327 -4.01 19.44 -8.37
N ARG A 328 -3.37 18.39 -8.89
CA ARG A 328 -3.38 18.02 -10.30
C ARG A 328 -4.78 17.61 -10.76
N VAL A 329 -5.40 16.64 -10.10
CA VAL A 329 -6.72 16.09 -10.46
C VAL A 329 -7.81 17.17 -10.41
N LEU A 330 -7.74 18.08 -9.43
CA LEU A 330 -8.70 19.18 -9.29
C LEU A 330 -8.31 20.43 -10.11
N GLN A 331 -7.22 20.39 -10.87
CA GLN A 331 -6.73 21.48 -11.73
C GLN A 331 -6.63 22.84 -11.01
N ILE A 332 -6.07 22.84 -9.79
CA ILE A 332 -5.97 24.05 -8.97
C ILE A 332 -4.84 24.94 -9.51
N GLN A 333 -5.20 26.11 -10.03
CA GLN A 333 -4.27 27.09 -10.59
C GLN A 333 -3.38 27.74 -9.50
N PRO A 334 -2.11 28.07 -9.80
CA PRO A 334 -1.41 27.93 -11.09
C PRO A 334 -0.73 26.56 -11.31
N PHE A 335 -0.81 25.65 -10.33
CA PHE A 335 0.00 24.43 -10.33
C PHE A 335 -0.62 23.25 -11.10
N GLY A 336 -1.95 23.22 -11.22
CA GLY A 336 -2.69 22.14 -11.88
C GLY A 336 -2.16 21.80 -13.27
N ASP A 337 -2.04 22.80 -14.15
CA ASP A 337 -1.55 22.61 -15.52
C ASP A 337 -0.09 22.16 -15.59
N ILE A 338 0.75 22.67 -14.70
CA ILE A 338 2.18 22.31 -14.65
C ILE A 338 2.29 20.83 -14.26
N LEU A 339 1.59 20.43 -13.20
CA LEU A 339 1.58 19.05 -12.72
C LEU A 339 0.95 18.10 -13.73
N GLN A 340 -0.08 18.53 -14.46
CA GLN A 340 -0.72 17.74 -15.51
C GLN A 340 0.26 17.50 -16.67
N LYS A 341 0.97 18.52 -17.14
CA LYS A 341 2.01 18.39 -18.17
C LYS A 341 3.18 17.52 -17.70
N SER A 342 3.61 17.67 -16.44
CA SER A 342 4.62 16.79 -15.85
C SER A 342 4.15 15.34 -15.89
N PHE A 343 2.94 15.06 -15.44
CA PHE A 343 2.36 13.72 -15.45
C PHE A 343 2.31 13.12 -16.86
N GLU A 344 1.77 13.85 -17.85
CA GLU A 344 1.68 13.39 -19.25
C GLU A 344 3.05 13.06 -19.86
N SER A 345 4.11 13.77 -19.45
CA SER A 345 5.46 13.49 -19.93
C SER A 345 6.05 12.17 -19.40
N PHE A 346 5.48 11.59 -18.34
CA PHE A 346 5.93 10.33 -17.73
C PHE A 346 4.91 9.19 -17.81
N ALA A 347 3.63 9.51 -18.04
CA ALA A 347 2.53 8.55 -18.07
C ALA A 347 2.79 7.41 -19.07
N ASP A 348 2.47 6.19 -18.66
CA ASP A 348 2.62 4.98 -19.47
C ASP A 348 1.35 4.10 -19.41
N GLU A 349 1.45 2.86 -19.87
CA GLU A 349 0.33 1.91 -19.86
C GLU A 349 -0.24 1.63 -18.45
N LYS A 350 0.47 1.99 -17.38
CA LYS A 350 0.02 1.82 -15.99
C LYS A 350 -0.76 3.03 -15.48
N ASP A 351 -0.61 4.20 -16.10
CA ASP A 351 -1.25 5.45 -15.68
C ASP A 351 -2.29 5.92 -16.73
N GLN A 352 -3.18 5.01 -17.15
CA GLN A 352 -4.22 5.26 -18.16
C GLN A 352 -5.49 5.94 -17.62
N GLY A 353 -5.62 6.02 -16.29
CA GLY A 353 -6.80 6.56 -15.63
C GLY A 353 -6.64 8.00 -15.17
N VAL A 354 -7.51 8.40 -14.23
CA VAL A 354 -7.50 9.73 -13.61
C VAL A 354 -6.26 9.93 -12.73
N LEU A 355 -5.83 8.88 -12.03
CA LEU A 355 -4.78 8.95 -11.01
C LEU A 355 -3.39 8.59 -11.53
N ALA A 356 -2.38 9.31 -11.04
CA ALA A 356 -0.96 9.04 -11.20
C ALA A 356 -0.47 8.07 -10.11
N LEU A 357 -0.61 6.78 -10.36
CA LEU A 357 -0.41 5.74 -9.34
C LEU A 357 1.03 5.25 -9.28
N THR A 358 1.76 5.28 -10.39
CA THR A 358 3.17 4.84 -10.46
C THR A 358 4.08 5.43 -9.36
N PRO A 359 4.14 6.76 -9.12
CA PRO A 359 4.99 7.30 -8.05
C PRO A 359 4.53 6.87 -6.65
N ILE A 360 3.22 6.76 -6.42
CA ILE A 360 2.65 6.30 -5.15
C ILE A 360 3.00 4.82 -4.92
N TYR A 361 2.93 3.99 -5.96
CA TYR A 361 3.27 2.57 -5.88
C TYR A 361 4.75 2.33 -5.65
N LEU A 362 5.62 3.13 -6.25
CA LEU A 362 7.06 3.06 -6.00
C LEU A 362 7.37 3.37 -4.52
N LEU A 363 6.80 4.46 -3.99
CA LEU A 363 6.94 4.82 -2.58
C LEU A 363 6.36 3.73 -1.66
N ALA A 364 5.12 3.33 -1.89
CA ALA A 364 4.42 2.34 -1.09
C ALA A 364 5.16 1.00 -1.12
N GLY A 365 5.62 0.56 -2.29
CA GLY A 365 6.36 -0.69 -2.46
C GLY A 365 7.65 -0.75 -1.63
N CYS A 366 8.42 0.34 -1.59
CA CYS A 366 9.62 0.42 -0.75
C CYS A 366 9.30 0.59 0.74
N SER A 367 8.21 1.30 1.07
CA SER A 367 7.86 1.63 2.46
C SER A 367 7.06 0.56 3.19
N LEU A 368 6.38 -0.33 2.46
CA LEU A 368 5.37 -1.23 3.02
C LEU A 368 5.88 -2.07 4.21
N PRO A 369 7.10 -2.63 4.21
CA PRO A 369 7.61 -3.35 5.39
C PRO A 369 7.66 -2.48 6.64
N LEU A 370 8.11 -1.22 6.52
CA LEU A 370 8.20 -0.26 7.62
C LEU A 370 6.82 0.22 8.06
N TRP A 371 5.88 0.43 7.12
CA TRP A 371 4.51 0.85 7.45
C TRP A 371 3.72 -0.24 8.17
N ILE A 372 3.93 -1.51 7.79
CA ILE A 372 3.29 -2.65 8.46
C ILE A 372 3.88 -2.81 9.86
N LYS A 373 5.21 -2.79 9.97
CA LYS A 373 5.95 -3.06 11.21
C LYS A 373 7.06 -2.01 11.46
N PRO A 374 6.70 -0.86 12.07
CA PRO A 374 7.66 0.19 12.43
C PRO A 374 8.74 -0.28 13.41
N ASP A 375 8.46 -1.32 14.20
CA ASP A 375 9.40 -1.89 15.18
C ASP A 375 10.69 -2.44 14.56
N TYR A 376 10.74 -2.62 13.24
CA TYR A 376 12.01 -2.91 12.55
C TYR A 376 13.04 -1.80 12.74
N CYS A 377 12.61 -0.55 12.93
CA CYS A 377 13.49 0.59 13.17
C CYS A 377 14.05 0.67 14.59
N SER A 378 13.47 -0.08 15.53
CA SER A 378 13.93 -0.14 16.93
C SER A 378 14.71 -1.41 17.25
N ALA A 379 14.93 -2.28 16.26
CA ALA A 379 15.56 -3.59 16.43
C ALA A 379 16.99 -3.61 15.89
N GLY A 380 17.78 -4.59 16.34
CA GLY A 380 19.18 -4.75 15.94
C GLY A 380 19.35 -5.18 14.48
N PRO A 381 20.62 -5.39 14.04
CA PRO A 381 20.96 -5.72 12.66
C PRO A 381 20.20 -6.91 12.07
N GLU A 382 19.77 -7.85 12.92
CA GLU A 382 18.97 -9.02 12.55
C GLU A 382 17.62 -8.69 11.87
N ARG A 383 17.11 -7.46 12.02
CA ARG A 383 15.85 -7.02 11.40
C ARG A 383 16.01 -6.12 10.18
N TYR A 384 17.24 -5.87 9.73
CA TYR A 384 17.48 -5.09 8.50
C TYR A 384 16.96 -5.78 7.24
N LEU A 385 17.08 -7.11 7.14
CA LEU A 385 16.66 -7.81 5.93
C LEU A 385 15.13 -7.71 5.69
N PRO A 386 14.26 -7.92 6.69
CA PRO A 386 12.83 -7.61 6.57
C PRO A 386 12.53 -6.14 6.25
N ALA A 387 13.26 -5.19 6.84
CA ALA A 387 13.10 -3.75 6.55
C ALA A 387 13.46 -3.41 5.10
N LEU A 388 14.47 -4.07 4.54
CA LEU A 388 14.96 -3.87 3.17
C LEU A 388 14.12 -4.59 2.10
N ALA A 389 13.18 -5.45 2.48
CA ALA A 389 12.44 -6.31 1.55
C ALA A 389 11.75 -5.55 0.40
N GLY A 390 11.15 -4.39 0.71
CA GLY A 390 10.51 -3.53 -0.28
C GLY A 390 11.51 -2.89 -1.26
N ILE A 391 12.68 -2.50 -0.75
CA ILE A 391 13.76 -1.90 -1.56
C ILE A 391 14.37 -2.96 -2.49
N LEU A 392 14.64 -4.16 -1.95
CA LEU A 392 15.22 -5.26 -2.72
C LEU A 392 14.27 -5.74 -3.82
N SER A 393 12.97 -5.83 -3.54
CA SER A 393 11.98 -6.29 -4.52
C SER A 393 11.62 -5.20 -5.54
N VAL A 394 11.16 -4.04 -5.09
CA VAL A 394 10.62 -2.99 -5.97
C VAL A 394 11.72 -2.08 -6.51
N GLY A 395 12.69 -1.69 -5.69
CA GLY A 395 13.78 -0.82 -6.14
C GLY A 395 14.78 -1.56 -7.05
N ILE A 396 15.40 -2.61 -6.51
CA ILE A 396 16.48 -3.35 -7.18
C ILE A 396 15.90 -4.42 -8.12
N GLY A 397 15.03 -5.28 -7.61
CA GLY A 397 14.49 -6.44 -8.33
C GLY A 397 13.72 -6.05 -9.58
N ASP A 398 12.80 -5.08 -9.50
CA ASP A 398 12.04 -4.60 -10.66
C ASP A 398 12.95 -3.98 -11.74
N THR A 399 14.01 -3.28 -11.32
CA THR A 399 15.01 -2.71 -12.23
C THR A 399 15.83 -3.81 -12.89
N ALA A 400 16.37 -4.75 -12.11
CA ALA A 400 17.14 -5.88 -12.61
C ALA A 400 16.31 -6.77 -13.56
N ALA A 401 15.04 -7.02 -13.24
CA ALA A 401 14.13 -7.78 -14.09
C ALA A 401 13.79 -7.06 -15.39
N SER A 402 13.64 -5.74 -15.36
CA SER A 402 13.35 -4.94 -16.57
C SER A 402 14.57 -4.83 -17.49
N VAL A 403 15.76 -4.61 -16.94
CA VAL A 403 17.01 -4.54 -17.70
C VAL A 403 17.42 -5.94 -18.20
N GLY A 404 17.43 -6.94 -17.32
CA GLY A 404 17.73 -8.32 -17.68
C GLY A 404 16.70 -8.91 -18.65
N GLY A 405 15.42 -8.62 -18.43
CA GLY A 405 14.33 -9.07 -19.31
C GLY A 405 14.35 -8.40 -20.69
N SER A 406 14.82 -7.16 -20.81
CA SER A 406 14.98 -6.51 -22.11
C SER A 406 16.23 -6.97 -22.88
N LEU A 407 17.28 -7.39 -22.17
CA LEU A 407 18.51 -7.91 -22.78
C LEU A 407 18.45 -9.40 -23.12
N TYR A 408 17.79 -10.21 -22.29
CA TYR A 408 17.83 -11.67 -22.36
C TYR A 408 16.44 -12.33 -22.43
N GLY A 409 15.37 -11.56 -22.34
CA GLY A 409 14.00 -12.10 -22.32
C GLY A 409 13.58 -12.61 -23.69
N LYS A 410 13.47 -13.94 -23.82
CA LYS A 410 12.91 -14.60 -25.02
C LYS A 410 11.43 -14.96 -24.88
N HIS A 411 10.92 -15.06 -23.64
CA HIS A 411 9.53 -15.46 -23.35
C HIS A 411 8.90 -14.58 -22.27
N LYS A 412 7.62 -14.21 -22.46
CA LYS A 412 6.82 -13.52 -21.44
C LYS A 412 6.27 -14.54 -20.43
N TRP A 413 6.57 -14.35 -19.15
CA TRP A 413 6.09 -15.24 -18.08
C TRP A 413 4.68 -14.87 -17.66
N SER A 414 3.81 -15.88 -17.49
CA SER A 414 2.43 -15.69 -17.02
C SER A 414 2.41 -15.16 -15.58
N GLY A 415 1.34 -14.46 -15.19
CA GLY A 415 1.22 -13.79 -13.89
C GLY A 415 1.33 -14.71 -12.67
N ILE A 416 1.24 -16.02 -12.87
CA ILE A 416 1.14 -17.02 -11.79
C ILE A 416 2.52 -17.50 -11.33
N ILE A 417 3.50 -17.56 -12.23
CA ILE A 417 4.89 -17.83 -11.86
C ILE A 417 5.39 -16.69 -10.96
N LYS A 418 5.00 -15.45 -11.28
CA LYS A 418 5.31 -14.26 -10.45
C LYS A 418 4.69 -14.35 -9.05
N LEU A 419 3.45 -14.84 -8.92
CA LEU A 419 2.79 -15.04 -7.62
C LEU A 419 3.52 -16.08 -6.77
N MET A 420 3.89 -17.23 -7.36
CA MET A 420 4.58 -18.30 -6.64
C MET A 420 5.96 -17.85 -6.15
N GLU A 421 6.69 -17.10 -6.97
CA GLU A 421 7.99 -16.54 -6.57
C GLU A 421 7.84 -15.49 -5.48
N SER A 422 6.84 -14.61 -5.59
CA SER A 422 6.56 -13.59 -4.58
C SER A 422 6.20 -14.20 -3.22
N LEU A 423 5.34 -15.23 -3.20
CA LEU A 423 4.98 -15.93 -1.96
C LEU A 423 6.15 -16.69 -1.34
N LYS A 424 7.02 -17.29 -2.17
CA LYS A 424 8.26 -17.93 -1.68
C LYS A 424 9.21 -16.91 -1.06
N TRP A 425 9.33 -15.73 -1.66
CA TRP A 425 10.14 -14.62 -1.14
C TRP A 425 9.60 -14.08 0.18
N ILE A 426 8.29 -13.81 0.25
CA ILE A 426 7.61 -13.36 1.47
C ILE A 426 7.81 -14.39 2.59
N HIS A 427 7.59 -15.68 2.31
CA HIS A 427 7.77 -16.76 3.29
C HIS A 427 9.21 -16.81 3.84
N LYS A 428 10.21 -16.64 2.97
CA LYS A 428 11.64 -16.65 3.34
C LYS A 428 12.04 -15.43 4.18
N ILE A 429 11.46 -14.25 3.91
CA ILE A 429 11.70 -13.03 4.69
C ILE A 429 11.00 -13.09 6.05
N THR A 430 9.80 -13.63 6.12
CA THR A 430 9.01 -13.68 7.37
C THR A 430 9.57 -14.64 8.41
N ARG A 431 10.41 -15.60 8.02
CA ARG A 431 11.02 -16.62 8.92
C ARG A 431 12.52 -16.41 9.11
N GLY A 432 12.92 -15.23 9.58
CA GLY A 432 14.27 -15.06 10.14
C GLY A 432 14.51 -16.13 11.22
N ASN A 433 15.45 -17.04 10.95
CA ASN A 433 15.98 -18.09 11.84
C ASN A 433 14.96 -19.10 12.42
N SER A 434 14.55 -20.08 11.61
CA SER A 434 14.39 -21.45 12.12
C SER A 434 14.78 -22.45 11.05
N ILE A 435 15.77 -23.28 11.39
CA ILE A 435 16.23 -24.42 10.61
C ILE A 435 15.08 -25.42 10.55
N PHE A 436 14.35 -25.45 9.44
CA PHE A 436 13.63 -26.64 9.01
C PHE A 436 14.00 -26.91 7.56
N ASN A 437 14.83 -27.94 7.36
CA ASN A 437 15.18 -28.50 6.07
C ASN A 437 13.90 -28.91 5.34
N PHE A 438 13.55 -28.17 4.27
CA PHE A 438 12.78 -28.74 3.18
C PHE A 438 13.76 -29.10 2.06
N MET A 439 13.77 -30.39 1.70
CA MET A 439 14.57 -30.98 0.64
C MET A 439 14.50 -30.15 -0.67
N PRO A 440 15.62 -30.02 -1.41
CA PRO A 440 15.63 -29.35 -2.69
C PRO A 440 14.88 -30.22 -3.71
N ILE A 441 13.74 -29.73 -4.21
CA ILE A 441 13.23 -30.22 -5.50
C ILE A 441 14.10 -29.55 -6.56
N SER A 442 15.16 -30.24 -6.97
CA SER A 442 15.93 -29.91 -8.15
C SER A 442 15.03 -30.07 -9.38
N CYS A 443 14.53 -28.97 -9.94
CA CYS A 443 14.16 -28.96 -11.35
C CYS A 443 15.45 -28.76 -12.14
N ASN A 444 16.14 -29.87 -12.43
CA ASN A 444 17.15 -29.89 -13.48
C ASN A 444 16.79 -30.99 -14.48
N ASN A 445 16.90 -30.65 -15.77
CA ASN A 445 16.89 -31.51 -16.95
C ASN A 445 15.57 -32.15 -17.39
N SER A 446 14.72 -31.42 -18.14
CA SER A 446 13.95 -32.02 -19.26
C SER A 446 13.33 -31.02 -20.26
N LEU A 447 13.91 -29.84 -20.48
CA LEU A 447 13.45 -28.91 -21.55
C LEU A 447 14.61 -28.39 -22.42
N ASN A 448 15.66 -29.21 -22.59
CA ASN A 448 16.47 -29.16 -23.79
C ASN A 448 15.75 -30.01 -24.83
N ASN A 449 14.80 -29.41 -25.55
CA ASN A 449 14.49 -29.70 -26.94
C ASN A 449 13.28 -28.85 -27.35
N ILE A 450 13.45 -28.19 -28.50
CA ILE A 450 12.53 -27.31 -29.21
C ILE A 450 12.82 -25.83 -28.90
N TRP A 451 13.45 -25.23 -29.91
CA TRP A 451 13.97 -23.87 -30.04
C TRP A 451 12.96 -22.75 -29.85
#